data_AF-A0A2W2B5T3-F1
#
_entry.id   AF-A0A2W2B5T3-F1
#
_cell.length_a   1.000
_cell.length_b   1.000
_cell.length_c   1.000
_cell.angle_alpha   90.00
_cell.angle_beta   90.00
_cell.angle_gamma   90.00
#
_symmetry.space_group_name_H-M   'P 1'
#
loop_
_entity.id
_entity.type
_entity.pdbx_description
1 polymer ?
#
loop_
_entity_poly.entity_id
_entity_poly.type
_entity_poly.pdbx_seq_one_letter_code
_entity_poly.pdbx_strand_id
1 'polypeptide(L)' 'MASQEIQDMLGVSRTRAYQITNSKTFPDPVAVLSVGRIWRAEDVERWIKAHRRDLQDTEQ' A
#
# COMPACT_ATOMS: atom_id res chain seq x y z
N MET A 1 -2.25 8.18 5.56
CA MET A 1 -3.14 7.21 4.90
C MET A 1 -3.24 5.93 5.71
N ALA A 2 -4.45 5.41 5.85
CA ALA A 2 -4.71 4.10 6.46
C ALA A 2 -4.63 2.98 5.40
N SER A 3 -4.56 1.72 5.86
CA SER A 3 -4.48 0.56 4.96
C SER A 3 -5.68 0.44 4.02
N GLN A 4 -6.87 0.86 4.47
CA GLN A 4 -8.08 0.88 3.64
C GLN A 4 -7.95 1.87 2.48
N GLU A 5 -7.48 3.10 2.74
CA GLU A 5 -7.26 4.08 1.66
C GLU A 5 -6.25 3.59 0.63
N ILE A 6 -5.19 2.92 1.10
CA ILE A 6 -4.16 2.33 0.23
C ILE A 6 -4.77 1.22 -0.63
N GLN A 7 -5.64 0.37 -0.05
CA GLN A 7 -6.38 -0.65 -0.79
C GLN A 7 -7.22 -0.03 -1.92
N ASP A 8 -8.00 1.00 -1.61
CA ASP A 8 -8.88 1.68 -2.58
C ASP A 8 -8.07 2.36 -3.69
N MET A 9 -6.90 2.94 -3.36
CA MET A 9 -5.98 3.52 -4.35
C MET A 9 -5.32 2.48 -5.25
N LEU A 10 -4.99 1.31 -4.70
CA LEU A 10 -4.39 0.21 -5.45
C LEU A 10 -5.43 -0.56 -6.28
N GLY A 11 -6.71 -0.49 -5.93
CA GLY A 11 -7.78 -1.24 -6.58
C GLY A 11 -7.74 -2.75 -6.30
N VAL A 12 -7.02 -3.18 -5.26
CA VAL A 12 -6.77 -4.59 -4.96
C VAL A 12 -7.63 -5.10 -3.80
N SER A 13 -7.71 -6.42 -3.64
CA SER A 13 -8.35 -7.02 -2.47
C SER A 13 -7.64 -6.65 -1.16
N ARG A 14 -8.38 -6.69 -0.04
CA ARG A 14 -7.84 -6.42 1.31
C ARG A 14 -6.63 -7.29 1.67
N THR A 15 -6.68 -8.58 1.32
CA THR A 15 -5.56 -9.52 1.55
C THR A 15 -4.32 -9.10 0.75
N ARG A 16 -4.51 -8.67 -0.49
CA ARG A 16 -3.40 -8.20 -1.35
C ARG A 16 -2.82 -6.89 -0.82
N ALA A 17 -3.66 -5.93 -0.43
CA ALA A 17 -3.20 -4.70 0.22
C ALA A 17 -2.39 -5.00 1.48
N TYR A 18 -2.80 -5.97 2.31
CA TYR A 18 -2.03 -6.39 3.47
C TYR A 18 -0.66 -6.98 3.10
N GLN A 19 -0.58 -7.84 2.08
CA GLN A 19 0.70 -8.37 1.60
C GLN A 19 1.63 -7.27 1.10
N ILE A 20 1.11 -6.34 0.31
CA ILE A 20 1.87 -5.21 -0.24
C ILE A 20 2.39 -4.32 0.89
N THR A 21 1.51 -3.88 1.79
CA THR A 21 1.87 -3.00 2.91
C THR A 21 2.80 -3.65 3.95
N ASN A 22 2.98 -4.97 3.89
CA ASN A 22 3.90 -5.72 4.73
C ASN A 22 5.15 -6.21 3.95
N SER A 23 5.29 -5.81 2.68
CA SER A 23 6.45 -6.10 1.83
C SER A 23 7.61 -5.15 2.15
N LYS A 24 8.84 -5.63 1.99
CA LYS A 24 10.07 -4.84 2.18
C LYS A 24 10.24 -3.69 1.19
N THR A 25 9.56 -3.76 0.05
CA THR A 25 9.62 -2.69 -0.95
C THR A 25 8.66 -1.55 -0.65
N PHE A 26 7.66 -1.78 0.21
CA PHE A 26 6.64 -0.79 0.56
C PHE A 26 7.15 0.15 1.66
N PRO A 27 6.75 1.43 1.67
CA PRO A 27 7.20 2.38 2.66
C PRO A 27 6.89 1.97 4.11
N ASP A 28 7.78 2.35 5.02
CA ASP A 28 7.55 2.19 6.45
C ASP A 28 6.39 3.07 6.94
N PRO A 29 5.58 2.58 7.89
CA PRO A 29 4.52 3.37 8.48
C PRO A 29 5.10 4.49 9.36
N VAL A 30 4.46 5.65 9.33
CA VAL A 30 4.81 6.80 10.18
C VAL A 30 4.22 6.72 11.58
N ALA A 31 3.16 5.94 11.74
CA ALA A 31 2.61 5.63 13.05
C ALA A 31 2.02 4.23 13.06
N VAL A 32 2.10 3.57 14.21
CA VAL A 32 1.45 2.30 14.48
C VAL A 32 0.49 2.54 15.64
N LEU A 33 -0.81 2.45 15.36
CA LEU A 33 -1.90 2.64 16.32
C LEU A 33 -2.55 1.29 16.61
N SER A 34 -3.33 1.21 17.70
CA SER A 34 -4.12 0.02 18.01
C SER A 34 -5.09 -0.38 16.91
N VAL A 35 -5.56 0.59 16.11
CA VAL A 35 -6.48 0.38 14.98
C VAL A 35 -5.77 -0.03 13.69
N GLY A 36 -4.45 0.16 13.59
CA GLY A 36 -3.68 -0.14 12.38
C GLY A 36 -2.48 0.77 12.17
N ARG A 37 -1.83 0.57 11.02
CA ARG A 37 -0.66 1.36 10.58
C ARG A 37 -1.11 2.56 9.76
N ILE A 38 -0.36 3.65 9.89
CA ILE A 38 -0.57 4.90 9.15
C ILE A 38 0.70 5.20 8.37
N TRP A 39 0.55 5.52 7.09
CA TRP A 39 1.64 5.89 6.19
C TRP A 39 1.56 7.36 5.77
N ARG A 40 2.71 7.94 5.42
CA ARG A 40 2.79 9.22 4.73
C ARG A 40 2.17 9.09 3.34
N ALA A 41 1.34 10.06 2.97
CA ALA A 41 0.68 10.03 1.67
C ALA A 41 1.70 10.07 0.52
N GLU A 42 2.66 10.98 0.61
CA GLU A 42 3.74 11.15 -0.35
C GLU A 42 4.49 9.84 -0.65
N ASP A 43 4.89 9.10 0.39
CA ASP A 43 5.69 7.88 0.20
C ASP A 43 4.90 6.79 -0.51
N VAL A 44 3.62 6.62 -0.14
CA VAL A 44 2.71 5.69 -0.80
C VAL A 44 2.50 6.09 -2.26
N GLU A 45 2.23 7.37 -2.54
CA GLU A 45 2.03 7.86 -3.91
C GLU A 45 3.28 7.65 -4.78
N ARG A 46 4.47 7.94 -4.24
CA ARG A 46 5.75 7.69 -4.91
C ARG A 46 5.93 6.20 -5.20
N TRP A 47 5.65 5.35 -4.22
CA TRP A 47 5.75 3.90 -4.39
C TRP A 47 4.80 3.38 -5.46
N ILE A 48 3.52 3.79 -5.43
CA ILE A 48 2.51 3.42 -6.42
C ILE A 48 2.95 3.87 -7.82
N LYS A 49 3.44 5.10 -7.98
CA LYS A 49 3.94 5.59 -9.28
C LYS A 49 5.09 4.75 -9.81
N ALA A 50 6.00 4.31 -8.94
CA ALA A 50 7.12 3.46 -9.32
C ALA A 50 6.70 2.03 -9.69
N HIS A 51 5.75 1.43 -8.96
CA HIS A 51 5.38 0.01 -9.07
C HIS A 51 4.05 -0.23 -9.81
N ARG A 52 3.40 0.80 -10.35
CA ARG A 52 2.07 0.69 -10.99
C ARG A 52 2.02 -0.35 -12.09
N ARG A 53 3.12 -0.52 -12.85
CA ARG A 53 3.20 -1.48 -13.97
C ARG A 53 3.20 -2.92 -13.48
N ASP A 54 3.98 -3.21 -12.44
CA ASP A 54 4.11 -4.56 -11.86
C ASP A 54 2.81 -5.01 -11.17
N LEU A 55 2.03 -4.05 -10.66
CA LEU A 55 0.74 -4.33 -10.04
C LEU A 55 -0.33 -4.74 -11.05
N GLN A 56 -0.30 -4.21 -12.28
CA GLN A 56 -1.27 -4.55 -13.33
C GLN A 56 -0.99 -5.91 -13.99
N ASP A 57 0.29 -6.32 -14.04
CA ASP A 57 0.70 -7.60 -14.60
C ASP A 57 0.26 -8.81 -13.75
N THR A 58 0.08 -8.59 -12.44
CA THR A 58 -0.26 -9.67 -11.49
C THR A 58 -1.76 -10.00 -11.43
N GLU A 59 -2.65 -9.27 -12.11
CA GLU A 59 -4.11 -9.49 -12.07
C GLU A 59 -4.70 -10.09 -13.36
N GLN A 60 -3.91 -10.95 -14.05
CA GLN A 60 -4.36 -11.75 -15.20
C GLN A 60 -4.54 -13.23 -14.84
#